data_AF-F3CBK6-F1
#
_entry.id   AF-F3CBK6-F1
#
_cell.length_a   1.000
_cell.length_b   1.000
_cell.length_c   1.000
_cell.angle_alpha   90.00
_cell.angle_beta   90.00
_cell.angle_gamma   90.00
#
_symmetry.space_group_name_H-M   'P 1'
#
loop_
_entity.id
_entity.type
_entity.pdbx_description
1 polymer ?
#
loop_
_entity_poly.entity_id
_entity_poly.type
_entity_poly.pdbx_seq_one_letter_code
_entity_poly.pdbx_strand_id
1 'polypeptide(L)'
;KETREVTKKPIQVALKKAMDKKPPDQAIIDECNLKLEAIELGNPIPKSIEDPALPGYLLLIDEPENALHPMAARAAQRHLYKLAENPDWQIMLTTHSPYFINALEDHTTIIRLERPATHGGDLISPKTYRSDLITFQGDEKRRLQALQHIDPSLAEIFFGSYPILVEGDTEHAAFLATIIERQHELADKVTIVRARGKGILLSLVSVLKHFQMDFGIVHDSDAPYNSKGGNNSMWSLNSSIRNAIASARDSGITVRHKVSIPDFERFLGGEEESKDKPLMAYLAILDNAYLGIVVQNMLNDLVYGENHHPFGSGEGETIAQYEILLREKVISWAENNGLSENIKFKGLA
;
A
#
# COMPACT_ATOMS: atom_id res chain seq x y z
N LYS A 1 5.68 -30.54 -5.22
CA LYS A 1 4.73 -31.29 -6.09
C LYS A 1 5.09 -32.77 -6.20
N GLU A 2 6.32 -33.15 -6.56
CA GLU A 2 6.75 -34.57 -6.64
C GLU A 2 6.54 -35.37 -5.34
N THR A 3 6.80 -34.78 -4.17
CA THR A 3 6.65 -35.47 -2.88
C THR A 3 5.20 -35.85 -2.55
N ARG A 4 4.20 -35.09 -3.00
CA ARG A 4 2.77 -35.31 -2.66
C ARG A 4 2.07 -36.31 -3.58
N GLU A 5 2.46 -36.39 -4.86
CA GLU A 5 1.99 -37.47 -5.74
C GLU A 5 2.50 -38.84 -5.29
N VAL A 6 3.72 -38.88 -4.75
CA VAL A 6 4.30 -40.10 -4.16
C VAL A 6 3.50 -40.54 -2.93
N THR A 7 2.98 -39.62 -2.11
CA THR A 7 2.11 -39.93 -0.96
C THR A 7 0.67 -40.28 -1.36
N LYS A 8 0.16 -39.79 -2.50
CA LYS A 8 -1.23 -40.05 -2.96
C LYS A 8 -1.48 -41.52 -3.32
N LYS A 9 -0.54 -42.16 -4.04
CA LYS A 9 -0.64 -43.57 -4.46
C LYS A 9 -0.87 -44.58 -3.33
N PRO A 10 -0.07 -44.61 -2.25
CA PRO A 10 -0.29 -45.56 -1.16
C PRO A 10 -1.62 -45.35 -0.43
N ILE A 11 -2.10 -44.10 -0.31
CA ILE A 11 -3.40 -43.80 0.32
C ILE A 11 -4.56 -44.33 -0.52
N GLN A 12 -4.51 -44.18 -1.85
CA GLN A 12 -5.53 -44.74 -2.75
C GLN A 12 -5.58 -46.27 -2.72
N VAL A 13 -4.42 -46.93 -2.57
CA VAL A 13 -4.35 -48.39 -2.42
C VAL A 13 -4.96 -48.84 -1.09
N ALA A 14 -4.68 -48.12 0.00
CA ALA A 14 -5.26 -48.39 1.31
C ALA A 14 -6.79 -48.19 1.31
N LEU A 15 -7.28 -47.12 0.70
CA LEU A 15 -8.71 -46.84 0.52
C LEU A 15 -9.41 -47.99 -0.21
N LYS A 16 -8.87 -48.42 -1.35
CA LYS A 16 -9.44 -49.52 -2.14
C LYS A 16 -9.49 -50.83 -1.33
N LYS A 17 -8.42 -51.15 -0.61
CA LYS A 17 -8.36 -52.36 0.23
C LYS A 17 -9.35 -52.31 1.41
N ALA A 18 -9.62 -51.14 1.96
CA ALA A 18 -10.60 -50.94 3.03
C ALA A 18 -12.05 -51.08 2.53
N MET A 19 -12.33 -50.62 1.31
CA MET A 19 -13.62 -50.79 0.63
C MET A 19 -13.91 -52.24 0.24
N ASP A 20 -12.88 -53.01 -0.14
CA ASP A 20 -13.02 -54.40 -0.59
C ASP A 20 -13.21 -55.42 0.56
N LYS A 21 -13.08 -55.02 1.84
CA LYS A 21 -13.35 -55.88 3.00
C LYS A 21 -14.86 -56.13 3.19
N LYS A 22 -15.23 -57.27 3.78
CA LYS A 22 -16.62 -57.61 4.16
C LYS A 22 -16.72 -57.90 5.67
N PRO A 23 -17.30 -57.01 6.48
CA PRO A 23 -17.82 -55.69 6.12
C PRO A 23 -16.71 -54.67 5.81
N PRO A 24 -17.01 -53.58 5.06
CA PRO A 24 -16.07 -52.50 4.76
C PRO A 24 -15.55 -51.83 6.03
N ASP A 25 -14.29 -51.42 6.00
CA ASP A 25 -13.63 -50.77 7.14
C ASP A 25 -13.84 -49.26 7.09
N GLN A 26 -15.01 -48.83 7.57
CA GLN A 26 -15.47 -47.44 7.41
C GLN A 26 -14.51 -46.41 8.03
N ALA A 27 -13.88 -46.73 9.16
CA ALA A 27 -12.93 -45.84 9.82
C ALA A 27 -11.70 -45.55 8.94
N ILE A 28 -11.17 -46.55 8.24
CA ILE A 28 -10.02 -46.39 7.34
C ILE A 28 -10.43 -45.64 6.06
N ILE A 29 -11.66 -45.87 5.57
CA ILE A 29 -12.20 -45.16 4.41
C ILE A 29 -12.29 -43.65 4.71
N ASP A 30 -12.86 -43.30 5.86
CA ASP A 30 -13.03 -41.92 6.29
C ASP A 30 -11.65 -41.25 6.47
N GLU A 31 -10.69 -41.92 7.11
CA GLU A 31 -9.32 -41.43 7.28
C GLU A 31 -8.59 -41.22 5.93
N CYS A 32 -8.74 -42.15 4.98
CA CYS A 32 -8.11 -42.04 3.67
C CYS A 32 -8.71 -40.91 2.84
N ASN A 33 -10.03 -40.71 2.89
CA ASN A 33 -10.71 -39.62 2.20
C ASN A 33 -10.25 -38.26 2.75
N LEU A 34 -10.15 -38.13 4.07
CA LEU A 34 -9.69 -36.91 4.74
C LEU A 34 -8.24 -36.56 4.37
N LYS A 35 -7.35 -37.57 4.28
CA LYS A 35 -5.97 -37.39 3.79
C LYS A 35 -5.90 -37.02 2.31
N LEU A 36 -6.78 -37.58 1.46
CA LEU A 36 -6.83 -37.25 0.03
C LEU A 36 -7.35 -35.84 -0.20
N GLU A 37 -8.38 -35.42 0.53
CA GLU A 37 -8.93 -34.07 0.51
C GLU A 37 -7.87 -33.04 0.94
N ALA A 38 -7.12 -33.33 2.02
CA ALA A 38 -6.01 -32.49 2.45
C ALA A 38 -4.92 -32.34 1.37
N ILE A 39 -4.59 -33.42 0.65
CA ILE A 39 -3.63 -33.37 -0.47
C ILE A 39 -4.14 -32.52 -1.62
N GLU A 40 -5.43 -32.60 -1.94
CA GLU A 40 -6.05 -31.84 -3.05
C GLU A 40 -6.22 -30.36 -2.73
N LEU A 41 -6.60 -30.03 -1.50
CA LEU A 41 -6.71 -28.64 -1.01
C LEU A 41 -5.35 -28.03 -0.65
N GLY A 42 -4.28 -28.81 -0.67
CA GLY A 42 -2.95 -28.35 -0.32
C GLY A 42 -2.70 -28.25 1.20
N ASN A 43 -3.66 -28.64 2.04
CA ASN A 43 -3.54 -28.57 3.49
C ASN A 43 -2.49 -29.57 4.06
N PRO A 44 -2.04 -29.39 5.31
CA PRO A 44 -1.25 -30.41 6.01
C PRO A 44 -1.99 -31.75 6.05
N ILE A 45 -1.27 -32.87 5.97
CA ILE A 45 -1.88 -34.21 5.95
C ILE A 45 -2.14 -34.67 7.40
N PRO A 46 -3.40 -34.84 7.83
CA PRO A 46 -3.72 -35.32 9.18
C PRO A 46 -3.21 -36.74 9.41
N LYS A 47 -2.75 -37.07 10.62
CA LYS A 47 -2.36 -38.44 10.96
C LYS A 47 -3.57 -39.31 11.32
N SER A 48 -4.64 -38.73 11.86
CA SER A 48 -5.91 -39.38 12.18
C SER A 48 -7.10 -38.41 12.05
N ILE A 49 -8.33 -38.91 12.17
CA ILE A 49 -9.58 -38.11 12.07
C ILE A 49 -9.69 -37.08 13.22
N GLU A 50 -9.11 -37.40 14.38
CA GLU A 50 -9.14 -36.55 15.59
C GLU A 50 -7.93 -35.60 15.69
N ASP A 51 -6.94 -35.75 14.81
CA ASP A 51 -5.73 -34.93 14.80
C ASP A 51 -5.96 -33.69 13.93
N PRO A 52 -6.03 -32.47 14.50
CA PRO A 52 -6.04 -31.26 13.70
C PRO A 52 -4.74 -31.25 12.91
N ALA A 53 -4.84 -31.33 11.58
CA ALA A 53 -3.69 -31.38 10.68
C ALA A 53 -2.90 -30.06 10.78
N LEU A 54 -2.02 -29.98 11.76
CA LEU A 54 -1.09 -28.88 11.93
C LEU A 54 0.07 -29.07 10.95
N PRO A 55 0.69 -27.98 10.48
CA PRO A 55 1.92 -28.06 9.71
C PRO A 55 2.94 -28.93 10.47
N GLY A 56 3.58 -29.85 9.76
CA GLY A 56 4.49 -30.83 10.35
C GLY A 56 5.74 -30.20 10.99
N TYR A 57 6.08 -28.98 10.57
CA TYR A 57 7.24 -28.22 11.04
C TYR A 57 6.87 -26.75 11.30
N LEU A 58 7.22 -26.26 12.48
CA LEU A 58 7.12 -24.84 12.85
C LEU A 58 8.53 -24.26 12.97
N LEU A 59 8.80 -23.19 12.22
CA LEU A 59 10.06 -22.45 12.25
C LEU A 59 9.81 -21.09 12.90
N LEU A 60 10.44 -20.86 14.05
CA LEU A 60 10.41 -19.58 14.76
C LEU A 60 11.77 -18.91 14.60
N ILE A 61 11.80 -17.68 14.08
CA ILE A 61 13.04 -16.92 13.91
C ILE A 61 12.88 -15.53 14.54
N ASP A 62 13.82 -15.18 15.40
CA ASP A 62 13.87 -13.84 15.98
C ASP A 62 14.86 -12.97 15.19
N GLU A 63 14.38 -11.85 14.64
CA GLU A 63 15.17 -10.84 13.93
C GLU A 63 16.22 -11.41 12.94
N PRO A 64 15.80 -12.10 11.86
CA PRO A 64 16.71 -12.77 10.92
C PRO A 64 17.69 -11.82 10.23
N GLU A 65 17.42 -10.52 10.20
CA GLU A 65 18.30 -9.48 9.68
C GLU A 65 19.56 -9.24 10.52
N ASN A 66 19.61 -9.72 11.77
CA ASN A 66 20.72 -9.43 12.66
C ASN A 66 22.05 -9.94 12.07
N ALA A 67 23.00 -9.01 11.93
CA ALA A 67 24.31 -9.23 11.30
C ALA A 67 24.29 -9.64 9.81
N LEU A 68 23.15 -9.52 9.10
CA LEU A 68 23.09 -9.73 7.67
C LEU A 68 23.35 -8.45 6.88
N HIS A 69 24.20 -8.55 5.86
CA HIS A 69 24.28 -7.52 4.82
C HIS A 69 22.90 -7.40 4.11
N PRO A 70 22.47 -6.21 3.64
CA PRO A 70 21.15 -6.03 3.01
C PRO A 70 20.83 -7.02 1.88
N MET A 71 21.84 -7.38 1.06
CA MET A 71 21.67 -8.39 0.02
C MET A 71 21.41 -9.80 0.59
N ALA A 72 22.05 -10.16 1.70
CA ALA A 72 21.84 -11.43 2.39
C ALA A 72 20.45 -11.47 3.06
N ALA A 73 20.02 -10.36 3.67
CA ALA A 73 18.66 -10.23 4.21
C ALA A 73 17.59 -10.48 3.14
N ARG A 74 17.70 -9.85 1.96
CA ARG A 74 16.78 -10.10 0.83
C ARG A 74 16.84 -11.54 0.31
N ALA A 75 18.02 -12.16 0.31
CA ALA A 75 18.14 -13.56 -0.08
C ALA A 75 17.46 -14.49 0.95
N ALA A 76 17.68 -14.24 2.23
CA ALA A 76 17.06 -14.97 3.34
C ALA A 76 15.52 -14.85 3.28
N GLN A 77 14.98 -13.64 3.13
CA GLN A 77 13.54 -13.41 2.92
C GLN A 77 12.99 -14.31 1.81
N ARG A 78 13.56 -14.25 0.60
CA ARG A 78 13.07 -15.07 -0.53
C ARG A 78 13.08 -16.57 -0.23
N HIS A 79 14.10 -17.06 0.49
CA HIS A 79 14.16 -18.46 0.89
C HIS A 79 13.12 -18.84 1.94
N LEU A 80 12.84 -17.95 2.90
CA LEU A 80 11.80 -18.17 3.91
C LEU A 80 10.41 -18.19 3.28
N TYR A 81 10.08 -17.20 2.44
CA TYR A 81 8.79 -17.19 1.72
C TYR A 81 8.61 -18.43 0.86
N LYS A 82 9.65 -18.83 0.12
CA LYS A 82 9.62 -20.08 -0.68
C LYS A 82 9.47 -21.34 0.19
N LEU A 83 10.02 -21.35 1.40
CA LEU A 83 9.84 -22.45 2.35
C LEU A 83 8.40 -22.48 2.87
N ALA A 84 7.80 -21.32 3.12
CA ALA A 84 6.40 -21.18 3.56
C ALA A 84 5.38 -21.60 2.48
N GLU A 85 5.75 -21.62 1.19
CA GLU A 85 4.92 -22.24 0.14
C GLU A 85 4.69 -23.74 0.38
N ASN A 86 5.57 -24.40 1.15
CA ASN A 86 5.36 -25.78 1.55
C ASN A 86 4.37 -25.82 2.73
N PRO A 87 3.18 -26.45 2.57
CA PRO A 87 2.16 -26.44 3.62
C PRO A 87 2.52 -27.26 4.85
N ASP A 88 3.58 -28.06 4.76
CA ASP A 88 4.14 -28.77 5.91
C ASP A 88 4.94 -27.83 6.83
N TRP A 89 5.26 -26.61 6.38
CA TRP A 89 6.01 -25.61 7.11
C TRP A 89 5.13 -24.41 7.48
N GLN A 90 5.19 -24.03 8.75
CA GLN A 90 4.74 -22.72 9.21
C GLN A 90 5.96 -21.94 9.66
N ILE A 91 6.08 -20.70 9.18
CA ILE A 91 7.18 -19.81 9.55
C ILE A 91 6.59 -18.63 10.30
N MET A 92 7.12 -18.37 11.49
CA MET A 92 6.83 -17.15 12.24
C MET A 92 8.15 -16.44 12.50
N LEU A 93 8.20 -15.16 12.12
CA LEU A 93 9.38 -14.33 12.34
C LEU A 93 8.99 -12.99 12.95
N THR A 94 9.87 -12.46 13.77
CA THR A 94 9.89 -11.06 14.20
C THR A 94 10.93 -10.32 13.36
N THR A 95 10.67 -9.06 13.03
CA THR A 95 11.62 -8.26 12.26
C THR A 95 11.37 -6.76 12.49
N HIS A 96 12.45 -5.99 12.50
CA HIS A 96 12.47 -4.54 12.40
C HIS A 96 12.91 -4.09 10.99
N SER A 97 13.21 -5.03 10.09
CA SER A 97 13.75 -4.76 8.77
C SER A 97 12.67 -4.77 7.70
N PRO A 98 12.54 -3.69 6.91
CA PRO A 98 11.62 -3.66 5.76
C PRO A 98 11.95 -4.72 4.70
N TYR A 99 13.18 -5.24 4.69
CA TYR A 99 13.57 -6.28 3.74
C TYR A 99 12.92 -7.64 4.00
N PHE A 100 12.35 -7.89 5.18
CA PHE A 100 11.65 -9.13 5.49
C PHE A 100 10.14 -9.04 5.30
N ILE A 101 9.61 -7.86 4.98
CA ILE A 101 8.16 -7.66 4.78
C ILE A 101 7.83 -7.69 3.29
N ASN A 102 7.06 -8.69 2.88
CA ASN A 102 6.37 -8.73 1.60
C ASN A 102 4.87 -8.94 1.85
N ALA A 103 4.14 -7.82 1.87
CA ALA A 103 2.71 -7.76 2.18
C ALA A 103 1.81 -8.43 1.12
N LEU A 104 2.34 -8.64 -0.09
CA LEU A 104 1.57 -9.01 -1.27
C LEU A 104 1.77 -10.47 -1.67
N GLU A 105 2.57 -11.22 -0.91
CA GLU A 105 2.67 -12.67 -1.02
C GLU A 105 1.44 -13.31 -0.38
N ASP A 106 0.96 -14.37 -1.02
CA ASP A 106 -0.17 -15.13 -0.50
C ASP A 106 0.16 -15.78 0.85
N HIS A 107 -0.86 -16.00 1.68
CA HIS A 107 -0.72 -16.63 3.00
C HIS A 107 0.20 -15.88 3.98
N THR A 108 0.44 -14.59 3.74
CA THR A 108 1.24 -13.73 4.61
C THR A 108 0.34 -13.04 5.63
N THR A 109 0.63 -13.27 6.91
CA THR A 109 0.03 -12.52 8.02
C THR A 109 1.09 -11.62 8.63
N ILE A 110 0.86 -10.31 8.61
CA ILE A 110 1.74 -9.32 9.25
C ILE A 110 1.03 -8.86 10.52
N ILE A 111 1.69 -9.02 11.67
CA ILE A 111 1.16 -8.54 12.95
C ILE A 111 2.02 -7.36 13.37
N ARG A 112 1.44 -6.16 13.34
CA ARG A 112 2.10 -4.95 13.84
C ARG A 112 1.73 -4.78 15.31
N LEU A 113 2.75 -4.74 16.16
CA LEU A 113 2.61 -4.54 17.60
C LEU A 113 2.98 -3.10 17.93
N GLU A 114 2.01 -2.31 18.39
CA GLU A 114 2.23 -0.94 18.85
C GLU A 114 2.02 -0.83 20.36
N ARG A 115 2.86 -0.02 21.02
CA ARG A 115 2.57 0.43 22.37
C ARG A 115 1.75 1.72 22.28
N PRO A 116 0.57 1.81 22.91
CA PRO A 116 -0.19 3.05 22.92
C PRO A 116 0.60 4.17 23.61
N ALA A 117 0.50 5.39 23.05
CA ALA A 117 1.25 6.56 23.50
C ALA A 117 0.78 7.12 24.86
N THR A 118 -0.41 6.73 25.33
CA THR A 118 -0.96 7.18 26.61
C THR A 118 -0.36 6.40 27.77
N HIS A 119 0.40 7.09 28.62
CA HIS A 119 0.95 6.55 29.86
C HIS A 119 -0.17 6.03 30.79
N GLY A 120 -0.32 4.71 30.86
CA GLY A 120 -1.16 4.02 31.83
C GLY A 120 -2.16 3.07 31.19
N GLY A 121 -1.73 1.83 30.90
CA GLY A 121 -2.65 0.73 30.56
C GLY A 121 -2.08 -0.27 29.56
N ASP A 122 -1.20 -1.15 30.05
CA ASP A 122 -0.82 -2.55 29.74
C ASP A 122 -1.36 -3.34 28.52
N LEU A 123 -1.99 -2.74 27.51
CA LEU A 123 -2.52 -3.47 26.36
C LEU A 123 -1.82 -3.03 25.08
N ILE A 124 -0.87 -3.85 24.63
CA ILE A 124 -0.36 -3.82 23.25
C ILE A 124 -1.57 -4.07 22.35
N SER A 125 -1.89 -3.14 21.45
CA SER A 125 -2.94 -3.33 20.45
C SER A 125 -2.33 -3.91 19.18
N PRO A 126 -2.55 -5.22 18.88
CA PRO A 126 -2.08 -5.79 17.63
C PRO A 126 -2.93 -5.25 16.47
N LYS A 127 -2.28 -4.59 15.51
CA LYS A 127 -2.88 -4.36 14.20
C LYS A 127 -2.50 -5.53 13.32
N THR A 128 -3.46 -6.45 13.12
CA THR A 128 -3.25 -7.65 12.31
C THR A 128 -3.65 -7.39 10.87
N TYR A 129 -2.71 -7.65 9.97
CA TYR A 129 -2.91 -7.70 8.54
C TYR A 129 -2.85 -9.14 8.06
N ARG A 130 -3.79 -9.54 7.20
CA ARG A 130 -3.79 -10.84 6.53
C ARG A 130 -3.97 -10.63 5.04
N SER A 131 -3.00 -11.08 4.24
CA SER A 131 -3.05 -11.05 2.78
C SER A 131 -4.32 -11.69 2.23
N ASP A 132 -4.77 -12.77 2.87
CA ASP A 132 -5.87 -13.62 2.36
C ASP A 132 -7.26 -12.98 2.53
N LEU A 133 -7.36 -11.89 3.31
CA LEU A 133 -8.59 -11.08 3.40
C LEU A 133 -8.68 -10.05 2.28
N ILE A 134 -7.69 -9.99 1.39
CA ILE A 134 -7.56 -8.96 0.37
C ILE A 134 -7.97 -9.54 -0.96
N THR A 135 -9.03 -8.98 -1.53
CA THR A 135 -9.47 -9.31 -2.88
C THR A 135 -8.99 -8.23 -3.83
N PHE A 136 -7.86 -8.48 -4.49
CA PHE A 136 -7.37 -7.59 -5.53
C PHE A 136 -8.18 -7.78 -6.81
N GLN A 137 -8.56 -6.68 -7.47
CA GLN A 137 -9.27 -6.74 -8.75
C GLN A 137 -8.31 -6.56 -9.94
N GLY A 138 -8.44 -7.42 -10.95
CA GLY A 138 -7.63 -7.35 -12.17
C GLY A 138 -6.12 -7.39 -11.89
N ASP A 139 -5.37 -6.44 -12.44
CA ASP A 139 -3.91 -6.36 -12.34
C ASP A 139 -3.39 -5.64 -11.08
N GLU A 140 -4.26 -5.29 -10.13
CA GLU A 140 -3.89 -4.48 -8.95
C GLU A 140 -2.78 -5.13 -8.12
N LYS A 141 -2.91 -6.43 -7.79
CA LYS A 141 -1.88 -7.18 -7.06
C LYS A 141 -0.52 -7.13 -7.78
N ARG A 142 -0.53 -7.31 -9.10
CA ARG A 142 0.68 -7.30 -9.93
C ARG A 142 1.35 -5.92 -9.94
N ARG A 143 0.57 -4.85 -10.04
CA ARG A 143 1.08 -3.47 -10.00
C ARG A 143 1.68 -3.15 -8.62
N LEU A 144 1.03 -3.60 -7.57
CA LEU A 144 1.52 -3.43 -6.20
C LEU A 144 2.81 -4.21 -5.95
N GLN A 145 2.89 -5.45 -6.41
CA GLN A 145 4.11 -6.26 -6.31
C GLN A 145 5.26 -5.60 -7.07
N ALA A 146 4.98 -5.05 -8.26
CA ALA A 146 5.97 -4.29 -9.01
C ALA A 146 6.43 -3.05 -8.23
N LEU A 147 5.53 -2.30 -7.59
CA LEU A 147 5.90 -1.13 -6.79
C LEU A 147 6.75 -1.50 -5.58
N GLN A 148 6.42 -2.57 -4.86
CA GLN A 148 7.23 -3.00 -3.73
C GLN A 148 8.66 -3.40 -4.15
N HIS A 149 8.81 -3.99 -5.34
CA HIS A 149 10.13 -4.26 -5.91
C HIS A 149 10.87 -2.99 -6.35
N ILE A 150 10.14 -1.96 -6.80
CA ILE A 150 10.70 -0.70 -7.30
C ILE A 150 11.09 0.23 -6.15
N ASP A 151 10.26 0.34 -5.12
CA ASP A 151 10.49 1.20 -3.96
C ASP A 151 10.43 0.40 -2.65
N PRO A 152 11.59 -0.04 -2.13
CA PRO A 152 11.67 -0.68 -0.82
C PRO A 152 11.16 0.19 0.32
N SER A 153 11.09 1.52 0.17
CA SER A 153 10.56 2.41 1.22
C SER A 153 9.07 2.20 1.46
N LEU A 154 8.34 1.59 0.51
CA LEU A 154 6.95 1.20 0.73
C LEU A 154 6.82 0.24 1.92
N ALA A 155 7.82 -0.61 2.17
CA ALA A 155 7.77 -1.51 3.31
C ALA A 155 7.98 -0.77 4.65
N GLU A 156 8.55 0.43 4.66
CA GLU A 156 8.76 1.23 5.89
C GLU A 156 7.43 1.64 6.53
N ILE A 157 6.34 1.77 5.75
CA ILE A 157 5.01 2.10 6.28
C ILE A 157 4.55 1.09 7.34
N PHE A 158 5.03 -0.16 7.26
CA PHE A 158 4.66 -1.21 8.22
C PHE A 158 5.32 -1.05 9.60
N PHE A 159 6.29 -0.14 9.76
CA PHE A 159 7.13 -0.05 10.96
C PHE A 159 6.82 1.12 11.90
N GLY A 160 5.73 1.86 11.69
CA GLY A 160 5.36 2.91 12.65
C GLY A 160 4.94 4.22 12.01
N SER A 161 5.56 4.54 10.88
CA SER A 161 5.45 5.84 10.22
C SER A 161 4.05 6.12 9.68
N TYR A 162 3.61 7.38 9.77
CA TYR A 162 2.46 7.92 9.07
C TYR A 162 2.79 8.09 7.58
N PRO A 163 2.12 7.39 6.65
CA PRO A 163 2.41 7.50 5.22
C PRO A 163 1.89 8.81 4.64
N ILE A 164 2.70 9.46 3.81
CA ILE A 164 2.27 10.56 2.94
C ILE A 164 2.50 10.13 1.50
N LEU A 165 1.41 9.90 0.77
CA LEU A 165 1.44 9.56 -0.64
C LEU A 165 1.64 10.82 -1.48
N VAL A 166 2.64 10.80 -2.34
CA VAL A 166 2.90 11.87 -3.32
C VAL A 166 2.92 11.31 -4.74
N GLU A 167 2.54 12.13 -5.70
CA GLU A 167 2.50 11.72 -7.11
C GLU A 167 3.90 11.44 -7.67
N GLY A 168 4.84 12.38 -7.50
CA GLY A 168 6.15 12.36 -8.14
C GLY A 168 7.35 12.55 -7.21
N ASP A 169 8.54 12.63 -7.84
CA ASP A 169 9.80 12.89 -7.15
C ASP A 169 9.95 14.38 -6.73
N THR A 170 9.23 15.30 -7.37
CA THR A 170 9.28 16.75 -7.06
C THR A 170 8.70 17.03 -5.67
N GLU A 171 7.50 16.54 -5.39
CA GLU A 171 6.83 16.65 -4.09
C GLU A 171 7.62 15.95 -3.00
N HIS A 172 8.14 14.76 -3.31
CA HIS A 172 8.98 14.01 -2.39
C HIS A 172 10.22 14.82 -1.98
N ALA A 173 10.90 15.44 -2.94
CA ALA A 173 12.07 16.27 -2.66
C ALA A 173 11.71 17.52 -1.83
N ALA A 174 10.61 18.21 -2.15
CA ALA A 174 10.17 19.40 -1.41
C ALA A 174 9.75 19.08 0.04
N PHE A 175 9.02 17.98 0.25
CA PHE A 175 8.67 17.53 1.60
C PHE A 175 9.90 17.03 2.37
N LEU A 176 10.82 16.32 1.72
CA LEU A 176 12.06 15.88 2.34
C LEU A 176 12.91 17.08 2.80
N ALA A 177 13.06 18.11 1.97
CA ALA A 177 13.73 19.36 2.35
C ALA A 177 13.08 19.99 3.59
N THR A 178 11.74 20.05 3.60
CA THR A 178 10.99 20.65 4.71
C THR A 178 11.14 19.86 6.01
N ILE A 179 11.07 18.53 5.96
CA ILE A 179 11.25 17.66 7.12
C ILE A 179 12.65 17.82 7.70
N ILE A 180 13.68 17.80 6.85
CA ILE A 180 15.08 17.91 7.29
C ILE A 180 15.36 19.29 7.88
N GLU A 181 14.85 20.37 7.28
CA GLU A 181 15.35 21.72 7.59
C GLU A 181 14.46 22.48 8.56
N ARG A 182 13.18 22.10 8.66
CA ARG A 182 12.16 22.87 9.39
C ARG A 182 11.34 22.04 10.36
N GLN A 183 11.25 20.72 10.15
CA GLN A 183 10.38 19.83 10.92
C GLN A 183 11.04 18.50 11.25
N HIS A 184 12.21 18.56 11.89
CA HIS A 184 12.95 17.37 12.30
C HIS A 184 12.11 16.38 13.13
N GLU A 185 11.14 16.86 13.92
CA GLU A 185 10.25 15.99 14.71
C GLU A 185 9.36 15.08 13.86
N LEU A 186 9.11 15.42 12.59
CA LEU A 186 8.38 14.56 11.66
C LEU A 186 9.28 13.52 11.01
N ALA A 187 10.61 13.70 11.01
CA ALA A 187 11.54 12.78 10.35
C ALA A 187 11.42 11.34 10.88
N ASP A 188 11.14 11.20 12.17
CA ASP A 188 10.97 9.89 12.83
C ASP A 188 9.50 9.42 12.87
N LYS A 189 8.56 10.21 12.31
CA LYS A 189 7.12 9.97 12.40
C LYS A 189 6.45 9.74 11.05
N VAL A 190 7.00 10.25 9.95
CA VAL A 190 6.35 10.19 8.64
C VAL A 190 7.24 9.52 7.59
N THR A 191 6.62 8.83 6.65
CA THR A 191 7.31 8.26 5.47
C THR A 191 6.63 8.80 4.22
N ILE A 192 7.42 9.45 3.36
CA ILE A 192 6.93 9.96 2.08
C ILE A 192 7.03 8.84 1.04
N VAL A 193 5.90 8.41 0.51
CA VAL A 193 5.80 7.32 -0.47
C VAL A 193 5.49 7.90 -1.84
N ARG A 194 6.39 7.65 -2.80
CA ARG A 194 6.25 8.14 -4.18
C ARG A 194 5.49 7.14 -5.03
N ALA A 195 4.40 7.59 -5.65
CA ALA A 195 3.61 6.77 -6.56
C ALA A 195 4.27 6.63 -7.95
N ARG A 196 5.11 7.59 -8.35
CA ARG A 196 5.69 7.69 -9.71
C ARG A 196 4.59 7.77 -10.78
N GLY A 197 3.59 8.59 -10.51
CA GLY A 197 2.47 8.88 -11.38
C GLY A 197 1.11 8.60 -10.75
N LYS A 198 0.13 9.40 -11.16
CA LYS A 198 -1.22 9.42 -10.57
C LYS A 198 -1.95 8.09 -10.53
N GLY A 199 -1.80 7.25 -11.56
CA GLY A 199 -2.50 5.96 -11.64
C GLY A 199 -2.13 4.99 -10.52
N ILE A 200 -0.91 5.10 -9.97
CA ILE A 200 -0.41 4.24 -8.90
C ILE A 200 -0.98 4.64 -7.53
N LEU A 201 -1.32 5.92 -7.33
CA LEU A 201 -1.91 6.39 -6.07
C LEU A 201 -3.15 5.57 -5.70
N LEU A 202 -3.97 5.18 -6.68
CA LEU A 202 -5.13 4.32 -6.47
C LEU A 202 -4.78 2.99 -5.81
N SER A 203 -3.72 2.34 -6.30
CA SER A 203 -3.26 1.07 -5.76
C SER A 203 -2.69 1.26 -4.34
N LEU A 204 -1.96 2.35 -4.09
CA LEU A 204 -1.43 2.66 -2.75
C LEU A 204 -2.55 2.97 -1.74
N VAL A 205 -3.56 3.74 -2.13
CA VAL A 205 -4.75 4.01 -1.31
C VAL A 205 -5.46 2.69 -0.97
N SER A 206 -5.60 1.79 -1.95
CA SER A 206 -6.18 0.47 -1.72
C SER A 206 -5.36 -0.32 -0.71
N VAL A 207 -4.04 -0.38 -0.84
CA VAL A 207 -3.16 -1.03 0.14
C VAL A 207 -3.37 -0.45 1.54
N LEU A 208 -3.19 0.87 1.71
CA LEU A 208 -3.33 1.51 3.02
C LEU A 208 -4.72 1.32 3.63
N LYS A 209 -5.76 1.29 2.78
CA LYS A 209 -7.12 0.95 3.19
C LYS A 209 -7.20 -0.47 3.79
N HIS A 210 -6.62 -1.47 3.13
CA HIS A 210 -6.59 -2.84 3.65
C HIS A 210 -5.80 -2.94 4.95
N PHE A 211 -4.73 -2.15 5.07
CA PHE A 211 -3.92 -2.07 6.29
C PHE A 211 -4.56 -1.24 7.42
N GLN A 212 -5.73 -0.63 7.19
CA GLN A 212 -6.40 0.24 8.16
C GLN A 212 -5.47 1.34 8.70
N MET A 213 -4.67 1.91 7.79
CA MET A 213 -3.68 2.92 8.12
C MET A 213 -4.19 4.29 7.71
N ASP A 214 -4.13 5.24 8.64
CA ASP A 214 -4.34 6.65 8.34
C ASP A 214 -3.18 7.19 7.47
N PHE A 215 -3.48 8.06 6.51
CA PHE A 215 -2.47 8.61 5.62
C PHE A 215 -2.83 9.97 5.02
N GLY A 216 -1.80 10.71 4.61
CA GLY A 216 -1.92 11.91 3.80
C GLY A 216 -1.74 11.58 2.32
N ILE A 217 -2.43 12.27 1.42
CA ILE A 217 -2.25 12.16 -0.02
C ILE A 217 -2.28 13.52 -0.68
N VAL A 218 -1.26 13.80 -1.49
CA VAL A 218 -1.21 14.96 -2.39
C VAL A 218 -0.92 14.50 -3.81
N HIS A 219 -1.59 15.13 -4.76
CA HIS A 219 -1.40 14.89 -6.19
C HIS A 219 -1.75 16.14 -6.98
N ASP A 220 -1.38 16.17 -8.25
CA ASP A 220 -1.68 17.32 -9.12
C ASP A 220 -3.14 17.30 -9.56
N SER A 221 -3.72 18.43 -9.95
CA SER A 221 -5.04 18.40 -10.61
C SER A 221 -4.91 18.01 -12.08
N ASP A 222 -3.76 18.31 -12.70
CA ASP A 222 -3.60 18.43 -14.15
C ASP A 222 -4.57 19.42 -14.79
N ALA A 223 -4.37 19.67 -16.08
CA ALA A 223 -5.33 20.40 -16.90
C ALA A 223 -6.50 19.49 -17.35
N PRO A 224 -7.75 20.00 -17.45
CA PRO A 224 -8.91 19.21 -17.87
C PRO A 224 -8.79 18.64 -19.29
N TYR A 225 -8.09 19.35 -20.17
CA TYR A 225 -7.92 18.98 -21.56
C TYR A 225 -6.44 18.78 -21.92
N ASN A 226 -6.21 17.95 -22.93
CA ASN A 226 -4.87 17.72 -23.49
C ASN A 226 -4.49 18.84 -24.49
N SER A 227 -3.27 18.77 -25.05
CA SER A 227 -2.78 19.76 -26.01
C SER A 227 -3.57 19.84 -27.32
N LYS A 228 -4.47 18.88 -27.58
CA LYS A 228 -5.39 18.87 -28.72
C LYS A 228 -6.81 19.30 -28.33
N GLY A 229 -7.04 19.69 -27.06
CA GLY A 229 -8.33 20.10 -26.51
C GLY A 229 -9.34 18.98 -26.28
N GLY A 230 -8.92 17.72 -26.37
CA GLY A 230 -9.72 16.56 -25.93
C GLY A 230 -9.54 16.28 -24.44
N ASN A 231 -10.35 15.39 -23.87
CA ASN A 231 -10.27 15.04 -22.44
C ASN A 231 -8.88 14.53 -22.04
N ASN A 232 -8.37 15.03 -20.92
CA ASN A 232 -7.13 14.53 -20.33
C ASN A 232 -7.41 13.29 -19.46
N SER A 233 -6.70 12.19 -19.72
CA SER A 233 -6.82 10.97 -18.90
C SER A 233 -6.34 11.20 -17.46
N MET A 234 -5.30 12.01 -17.24
CA MET A 234 -4.82 12.31 -15.90
C MET A 234 -5.84 13.13 -15.09
N TRP A 235 -6.59 14.02 -15.76
CA TRP A 235 -7.72 14.71 -15.15
C TRP A 235 -8.80 13.75 -14.65
N SER A 236 -9.14 12.74 -15.47
CA SER A 236 -10.18 11.76 -15.10
C SER A 236 -9.82 10.90 -13.87
N LEU A 237 -8.52 10.72 -13.61
CA LEU A 237 -8.04 9.97 -12.43
C LEU A 237 -8.31 10.71 -11.12
N ASN A 238 -8.50 12.03 -11.12
CA ASN A 238 -8.82 12.78 -9.91
C ASN A 238 -10.11 12.27 -9.25
N SER A 239 -11.13 11.97 -10.06
CA SER A 239 -12.40 11.40 -9.58
C SER A 239 -12.22 9.98 -9.06
N SER A 240 -11.39 9.18 -9.72
CA SER A 240 -11.06 7.83 -9.24
C SER A 240 -10.32 7.87 -7.90
N ILE A 241 -9.38 8.80 -7.72
CA ILE A 241 -8.66 8.99 -6.45
C ILE A 241 -9.63 9.42 -5.36
N ARG A 242 -10.52 10.37 -5.67
CA ARG A 242 -11.57 10.81 -4.74
C ARG A 242 -12.46 9.65 -4.30
N ASN A 243 -12.85 8.77 -5.21
CA ASN A 243 -13.66 7.58 -4.90
C ASN A 243 -12.91 6.61 -3.97
N ALA A 244 -11.63 6.35 -4.27
CA ALA A 244 -10.81 5.47 -3.44
C ALA A 244 -10.66 6.04 -2.02
N ILE A 245 -10.45 7.36 -1.90
CA ILE A 245 -10.36 8.07 -0.62
C ILE A 245 -11.69 8.01 0.15
N ALA A 246 -12.83 8.26 -0.50
CA ALA A 246 -14.14 8.16 0.13
C ALA A 246 -14.38 6.74 0.67
N SER A 247 -14.10 5.73 -0.15
CA SER A 247 -14.21 4.32 0.26
C SER A 247 -13.29 3.93 1.41
N ALA A 248 -12.09 4.52 1.49
CA ALA A 248 -11.18 4.32 2.62
C ALA A 248 -11.73 4.96 3.91
N ARG A 249 -12.27 6.19 3.82
CA ARG A 249 -12.91 6.88 4.96
C ARG A 249 -14.14 6.15 5.47
N ASP A 250 -14.95 5.58 4.59
CA ASP A 250 -16.11 4.75 4.97
C ASP A 250 -15.70 3.50 5.77
N SER A 251 -14.43 3.08 5.66
CA SER A 251 -13.86 1.98 6.43
C SER A 251 -13.31 2.42 7.79
N GLY A 252 -13.49 3.68 8.18
CA GLY A 252 -13.04 4.23 9.47
C GLY A 252 -11.63 4.83 9.46
N ILE A 253 -11.00 4.98 8.30
CA ILE A 253 -9.63 5.48 8.15
C ILE A 253 -9.63 6.99 7.96
N THR A 254 -8.72 7.67 8.64
CA THR A 254 -8.47 9.10 8.44
C THR A 254 -7.57 9.30 7.23
N VAL A 255 -8.13 9.87 6.16
CA VAL A 255 -7.38 10.20 4.94
C VAL A 255 -7.39 11.71 4.73
N ARG A 256 -6.23 12.35 4.72
CA ARG A 256 -6.11 13.80 4.44
C ARG A 256 -5.70 14.03 3.00
N HIS A 257 -6.53 14.75 2.24
CA HIS A 257 -6.38 14.89 0.80
C HIS A 257 -6.09 16.33 0.41
N LYS A 258 -4.99 16.56 -0.32
CA LYS A 258 -4.62 17.84 -0.92
C LYS A 258 -4.42 17.69 -2.43
N VAL A 259 -4.62 18.79 -3.16
CA VAL A 259 -4.44 18.83 -4.61
C VAL A 259 -3.63 20.06 -4.98
N SER A 260 -2.55 19.88 -5.74
CA SER A 260 -1.76 20.98 -6.32
C SER A 260 -2.45 21.47 -7.59
N ILE A 261 -2.61 22.79 -7.75
CA ILE A 261 -3.31 23.36 -8.90
C ILE A 261 -2.34 24.22 -9.73
N PRO A 262 -2.17 23.93 -11.04
CA PRO A 262 -2.60 22.72 -11.73
C PRO A 262 -1.67 21.52 -11.44
N ASP A 263 -0.44 21.82 -11.06
CA ASP A 263 0.61 20.89 -10.69
C ASP A 263 1.49 21.48 -9.58
N PHE A 264 2.33 20.65 -8.98
CA PHE A 264 3.15 21.03 -7.85
C PHE A 264 4.21 22.07 -8.21
N GLU A 265 4.82 22.01 -9.39
CA GLU A 265 5.84 22.98 -9.80
C GLU A 265 5.26 24.39 -9.92
N ARG A 266 4.11 24.53 -10.60
CA ARG A 266 3.42 25.82 -10.74
C ARG A 266 2.79 26.28 -9.44
N PHE A 267 2.38 25.35 -8.58
CA PHE A 267 1.97 25.67 -7.20
C PHE A 267 3.11 26.33 -6.40
N LEU A 268 4.36 25.90 -6.60
CA LEU A 268 5.54 26.53 -6.01
C LEU A 268 6.01 27.80 -6.75
N GLY A 269 5.31 28.23 -7.81
CA GLY A 269 5.67 29.39 -8.62
C GLY A 269 6.77 29.13 -9.66
N GLY A 270 7.05 27.86 -9.98
CA GLY A 270 7.95 27.44 -11.06
C GLY A 270 7.25 27.27 -12.42
N GLU A 271 8.01 26.79 -13.41
CA GLU A 271 7.49 26.46 -14.75
C GLU A 271 7.18 24.95 -14.90
N GLU A 272 6.28 24.60 -15.82
CA GLU A 272 5.79 23.22 -16.06
C GLU A 272 6.92 22.24 -16.48
N GLU A 273 7.94 22.70 -17.20
CA GLU A 273 9.02 21.87 -17.75
C GLU A 273 10.40 22.42 -17.39
N SER A 274 11.10 21.75 -16.47
CA SER A 274 12.53 21.97 -16.26
C SER A 274 13.28 20.62 -16.21
N LYS A 275 14.55 20.63 -16.60
CA LYS A 275 15.46 19.51 -16.29
C LYS A 275 15.75 19.55 -14.78
N ASP A 276 15.82 18.38 -14.15
CA ASP A 276 16.16 18.21 -12.72
C ASP A 276 15.15 18.79 -11.70
N LYS A 277 13.85 18.71 -12.00
CA LYS A 277 12.74 19.17 -11.12
C LYS A 277 12.90 18.80 -9.64
N PRO A 278 13.25 17.56 -9.24
CA PRO A 278 13.34 17.22 -7.82
C PRO A 278 14.45 17.98 -7.09
N LEU A 279 15.62 18.13 -7.71
CA LEU A 279 16.74 18.86 -7.11
C LEU A 279 16.42 20.35 -7.01
N MET A 280 15.82 20.92 -8.06
CA MET A 280 15.42 22.33 -8.06
C MET A 280 14.34 22.61 -7.02
N ALA A 281 13.37 21.71 -6.85
CA ALA A 281 12.36 21.82 -5.79
C ALA A 281 13.01 21.78 -4.39
N TYR A 282 13.94 20.84 -4.15
CA TYR A 282 14.67 20.76 -2.89
C TYR A 282 15.41 22.06 -2.56
N LEU A 283 16.19 22.59 -3.52
CA LEU A 283 16.94 23.83 -3.36
C LEU A 283 16.02 25.06 -3.20
N ALA A 284 14.90 25.12 -3.93
CA ALA A 284 13.94 26.22 -3.81
C ALA A 284 13.35 26.31 -2.39
N ILE A 285 13.10 25.19 -1.71
CA ILE A 285 12.61 25.15 -0.33
C ILE A 285 13.66 25.63 0.69
N LEU A 286 14.94 25.38 0.41
CA LEU A 286 16.07 25.87 1.19
C LEU A 286 16.27 27.38 1.04
N ASP A 287 16.36 27.83 -0.22
CA ASP A 287 16.76 29.20 -0.54
C ASP A 287 15.62 30.21 -0.38
N ASN A 288 14.36 29.76 -0.46
CA ASN A 288 13.18 30.61 -0.33
C ASN A 288 12.39 30.30 0.94
N ALA A 289 12.54 31.16 1.95
CA ALA A 289 11.86 31.02 3.23
C ALA A 289 10.33 30.97 3.12
N TYR A 290 9.75 31.72 2.17
CA TYR A 290 8.30 31.73 1.95
C TYR A 290 7.82 30.39 1.39
N LEU A 291 8.48 29.87 0.35
CA LEU A 291 8.12 28.56 -0.22
C LEU A 291 8.27 27.43 0.82
N GLY A 292 9.32 27.48 1.63
CA GLY A 292 9.48 26.53 2.72
C GLY A 292 8.35 26.57 3.75
N ILE A 293 7.80 27.75 4.07
CA ILE A 293 6.61 27.87 4.94
C ILE A 293 5.37 27.31 4.25
N VAL A 294 5.18 27.56 2.95
CA VAL A 294 4.04 27.04 2.19
C VAL A 294 4.03 25.51 2.19
N VAL A 295 5.17 24.88 1.88
CA VAL A 295 5.30 23.43 1.87
C VAL A 295 5.21 22.84 3.27
N GLN A 296 5.76 23.52 4.29
CA GLN A 296 5.61 23.14 5.70
C GLN A 296 4.15 23.14 6.15
N ASN A 297 3.37 24.15 5.78
CA ASN A 297 1.96 24.20 6.12
C ASN A 297 1.18 23.08 5.41
N MET A 298 1.49 22.80 4.14
CA MET A 298 0.91 21.67 3.42
C MET A 298 1.24 20.33 4.09
N LEU A 299 2.50 20.14 4.49
CA LEU A 299 2.94 18.93 5.18
C LEU A 299 2.24 18.75 6.52
N ASN A 300 2.16 19.81 7.33
CA ASN A 300 1.42 19.79 8.60
C ASN A 300 -0.05 19.47 8.39
N ASP A 301 -0.69 20.08 7.40
CA ASP A 301 -2.08 19.81 7.07
C ASP A 301 -2.30 18.35 6.65
N LEU A 302 -1.34 17.75 5.94
CA LEU A 302 -1.40 16.34 5.54
C LEU A 302 -1.26 15.36 6.72
N VAL A 303 -0.64 15.78 7.82
CA VAL A 303 -0.42 14.92 9.00
C VAL A 303 -1.42 15.21 10.11
N TYR A 304 -1.71 16.47 10.38
CA TYR A 304 -2.46 16.94 11.56
C TYR A 304 -3.69 17.79 11.22
N GLY A 305 -3.92 18.11 9.94
CA GLY A 305 -5.03 18.99 9.55
C GLY A 305 -6.40 18.42 9.92
N GLU A 306 -7.24 19.21 10.60
CA GLU A 306 -8.63 18.84 10.93
C GLU A 306 -9.51 18.73 9.67
N ASN A 307 -9.17 19.50 8.63
CA ASN A 307 -9.87 19.44 7.36
C ASN A 307 -9.25 18.36 6.45
N HIS A 308 -10.00 17.30 6.23
CA HIS A 308 -9.58 16.17 5.40
C HIS A 308 -9.77 16.42 3.89
N HIS A 309 -10.48 17.46 3.48
CA HIS A 309 -10.81 17.75 2.08
C HIS A 309 -9.85 18.78 1.47
N PRO A 310 -9.60 18.71 0.15
CA PRO A 310 -8.62 19.58 -0.50
C PRO A 310 -9.02 21.06 -0.53
N PHE A 311 -10.32 21.38 -0.48
CA PHE A 311 -10.81 22.76 -0.68
C PHE A 311 -11.51 23.39 0.52
N GLY A 312 -11.89 22.63 1.55
CA GLY A 312 -12.64 23.16 2.69
C GLY A 312 -13.48 22.11 3.39
N SER A 313 -13.91 22.38 4.62
CA SER A 313 -14.85 21.53 5.35
C SER A 313 -16.24 21.57 4.69
N GLY A 314 -16.79 20.41 4.30
CA GLY A 314 -18.09 20.31 3.61
C GLY A 314 -18.04 20.54 2.09
N GLU A 315 -16.88 20.90 1.54
CA GLU A 315 -16.68 21.06 0.10
C GLU A 315 -16.33 19.70 -0.55
N GLY A 316 -17.11 19.30 -1.57
CA GLY A 316 -16.86 18.05 -2.30
C GLY A 316 -17.20 16.78 -1.50
N GLU A 317 -18.26 16.81 -0.69
CA GLU A 317 -18.82 15.62 -0.03
C GLU A 317 -19.17 14.54 -1.05
N THR A 318 -19.82 14.94 -2.15
CA THR A 318 -20.07 14.07 -3.29
C THR A 318 -19.01 14.23 -4.39
N ILE A 319 -18.87 13.19 -5.20
CA ILE A 319 -17.94 13.16 -6.33
C ILE A 319 -18.28 14.25 -7.36
N ALA A 320 -19.56 14.44 -7.64
CA ALA A 320 -20.03 15.47 -8.58
C ALA A 320 -19.68 16.87 -8.09
N GLN A 321 -19.89 17.16 -6.80
CA GLN A 321 -19.47 18.44 -6.21
C GLN A 321 -17.96 18.63 -6.27
N TYR A 322 -17.18 17.56 -5.99
CA TYR A 322 -15.73 17.61 -6.09
C TYR A 322 -15.26 17.93 -7.51
N GLU A 323 -15.83 17.28 -8.53
CA GLU A 323 -15.47 17.53 -9.94
C GLU A 323 -15.76 18.97 -10.38
N ILE A 324 -16.90 19.52 -9.96
CA ILE A 324 -17.28 20.91 -10.22
C ILE A 324 -16.28 21.86 -9.56
N LEU A 325 -16.05 21.69 -8.25
CA LEU A 325 -15.13 22.54 -7.49
C LEU A 325 -13.69 22.47 -8.02
N LEU A 326 -13.19 21.28 -8.32
CA LEU A 326 -11.85 21.10 -8.89
C LEU A 326 -11.73 21.84 -10.22
N ARG A 327 -12.74 21.71 -11.09
CA ARG A 327 -12.78 22.42 -12.38
C ARG A 327 -12.80 23.94 -12.19
N GLU A 328 -13.63 24.45 -11.29
CA GLU A 328 -13.71 25.88 -10.98
C GLU A 328 -12.36 26.43 -10.49
N LYS A 329 -11.71 25.73 -9.55
CA LYS A 329 -10.39 26.16 -9.02
C LYS A 329 -9.32 26.17 -10.11
N VAL A 330 -9.31 25.18 -10.99
CA VAL A 330 -8.33 25.08 -12.08
C VAL A 330 -8.56 26.12 -13.17
N ILE A 331 -9.81 26.40 -13.53
CA ILE A 331 -10.16 27.47 -14.48
C ILE A 331 -9.81 28.83 -13.87
N SER A 332 -10.18 29.08 -12.61
CA SER A 332 -9.83 30.33 -11.92
C SER A 332 -8.32 30.54 -11.83
N TRP A 333 -7.56 29.48 -11.56
CA TRP A 333 -6.10 29.54 -11.62
C TRP A 333 -5.61 29.91 -13.03
N ALA A 334 -6.18 29.31 -14.08
CA ALA A 334 -5.78 29.60 -15.46
C ALA A 334 -6.09 31.06 -15.84
N GLU A 335 -7.24 31.60 -15.44
CA GLU A 335 -7.61 33.00 -15.63
C GLU A 335 -6.62 33.96 -14.95
N ASN A 336 -6.30 33.70 -13.69
CA ASN A 336 -5.37 34.53 -12.90
C ASN A 336 -3.94 34.52 -13.47
N ASN A 337 -3.58 33.48 -14.22
CA ASN A 337 -2.27 33.34 -14.86
C ASN A 337 -2.28 33.67 -16.36
N GLY A 338 -3.37 34.24 -16.89
CA GLY A 338 -3.47 34.63 -18.32
C GLY A 338 -3.52 33.44 -19.29
N LEU A 339 -3.90 32.25 -18.81
CA LEU A 339 -4.00 31.00 -19.56
C LEU A 339 -5.45 30.60 -19.89
N SER A 340 -6.42 31.52 -19.74
CA SER A 340 -7.84 31.27 -20.02
C SER A 340 -8.12 30.83 -21.46
N GLU A 341 -7.32 31.30 -22.42
CA GLU A 341 -7.42 30.93 -23.84
C GLU A 341 -6.60 29.68 -24.21
N ASN A 342 -5.84 29.12 -23.26
CA ASN A 342 -5.04 27.92 -23.52
C ASN A 342 -5.96 26.70 -23.66
N ILE A 343 -5.78 25.97 -24.77
CA ILE A 343 -6.59 24.82 -25.14
C ILE A 343 -6.65 23.72 -24.06
N LYS A 344 -5.61 23.60 -23.22
CA LYS A 344 -5.57 22.64 -22.10
C LYS A 344 -6.60 22.96 -21.00
N PHE A 345 -6.99 24.23 -20.85
CA PHE A 345 -7.93 24.68 -19.81
C PHE A 345 -9.30 25.04 -20.37
N LYS A 346 -9.34 25.62 -21.58
CA LYS A 346 -10.57 26.01 -22.28
C LYS A 346 -11.27 24.84 -22.98
N GLY A 347 -10.50 23.88 -23.48
CA GLY A 347 -11.00 22.81 -24.36
C GLY A 347 -11.26 23.28 -25.79
N LEU A 348 -11.70 22.36 -26.65
CA LEU A 348 -12.28 22.72 -27.95
C LEU A 348 -13.70 23.26 -27.71
N ALA A 349 -13.98 24.44 -28.28
CA ALA A 349 -15.30 25.07 -28.25
C ALA A 349 -16.39 24.19 -28.89
#